data_AF-A0A966MPD4-F1
#
_entry.id   AF-A0A966MPD4-F1
#
_cell.length_a   1.000
_cell.length_b   1.000
_cell.length_c   1.000
_cell.angle_alpha   90.00
_cell.angle_beta   90.00
_cell.angle_gamma   90.00
#
_symmetry.space_group_name_H-M   'P 1'
#
loop_
_entity.id
_entity.type
_entity.pdbx_description
1 polymer ?
#
loop_
_entity_poly.entity_id
_entity_poly.type
_entity_poly.pdbx_seq_one_letter_code
_entity_poly.pdbx_strand_id
1 'polypeptide(L)'
;MTATLDLDTLDFSKGQGLVTVVAQDARSGVVLMVAHADREALEQTLRTGEMHYRSRSRGLWHKGGTSGNVQRVVTLTADCDRDAVLAR
;
A
#
# COMPACT_ATOMS: atom_id res chain seq x y z
N MET A 1 12.15 10.15 -7.64
CA MET A 1 12.45 8.71 -7.49
C MET A 1 11.12 8.03 -7.31
N THR A 2 10.68 7.25 -8.30
CA THR A 2 9.43 6.49 -8.22
C THR A 2 9.67 5.34 -7.25
N ALA A 3 8.84 5.20 -6.21
CA ALA A 3 8.93 4.07 -5.29
C ALA A 3 8.90 2.76 -6.09
N THR A 4 9.99 2.00 -6.08
CA THR A 4 10.11 0.77 -6.86
C THR A 4 10.03 -0.40 -5.89
N LEU A 5 8.83 -0.95 -5.75
CA LEU A 5 8.58 -2.22 -5.07
C LEU A 5 8.33 -3.28 -6.15
N ASP A 6 9.14 -4.33 -6.16
CA ASP A 6 8.90 -5.49 -7.02
C ASP A 6 7.77 -6.34 -6.43
N LEU A 7 6.58 -6.23 -7.04
CA LEU A 7 5.38 -6.92 -6.57
C LEU A 7 5.49 -8.45 -6.70
N ASP A 8 6.36 -8.96 -7.57
CA ASP A 8 6.55 -10.41 -7.76
C ASP A 8 7.28 -11.06 -6.59
N THR A 9 7.89 -10.25 -5.72
CA THR A 9 8.54 -10.72 -4.50
C THR A 9 7.62 -10.77 -3.28
N LEU A 10 6.38 -10.27 -3.37
CA LEU A 10 5.42 -10.26 -2.27
C LEU A 10 4.66 -11.58 -2.16
N ASP A 11 4.49 -12.05 -0.93
CA ASP A 11 3.72 -13.25 -0.61
C ASP A 11 2.27 -12.92 -0.29
N PHE A 12 1.48 -12.66 -1.33
CA PHE A 12 0.04 -12.46 -1.21
C PHE A 12 -0.69 -13.73 -0.72
N SER A 13 -0.09 -14.92 -0.87
CA SER A 13 -0.77 -16.19 -0.61
C SER A 13 -1.03 -16.40 0.89
N LYS A 14 -0.11 -15.95 1.75
CA LYS A 14 -0.26 -15.96 3.22
C LYS A 14 -1.49 -15.19 3.70
N GLY A 15 -1.86 -14.12 3.00
CA GLY A 15 -3.02 -13.28 3.32
C GLY A 15 -4.24 -13.50 2.43
N GLN A 16 -4.36 -14.65 1.75
CA GLN A 16 -5.49 -14.96 0.85
C GLN A 16 -5.64 -13.94 -0.30
N GLY A 17 -4.52 -13.55 -0.91
CA GLY A 17 -4.46 -12.55 -1.97
C GLY A 17 -4.21 -11.12 -1.48
N LEU A 18 -4.02 -10.92 -0.17
CA LEU A 18 -3.79 -9.62 0.45
C LEU A 18 -2.44 -9.58 1.16
N VAL A 19 -1.81 -8.40 1.16
CA VAL A 19 -0.72 -8.04 2.08
C VAL A 19 -1.20 -6.95 3.03
N THR A 20 -0.60 -6.89 4.22
CA THR A 20 -0.84 -5.78 5.16
C THR A 20 -0.04 -4.56 4.71
N VAL A 21 -0.64 -3.37 4.77
CA VAL A 21 0.05 -2.11 4.49
C VAL A 21 0.00 -1.22 5.71
N VAL A 22 1.17 -0.82 6.18
CA VAL A 22 1.34 0.21 7.22
C VAL A 22 1.68 1.52 6.54
N ALA A 23 0.78 2.49 6.59
CA ALA A 23 1.04 3.84 6.10
C ALA A 23 1.66 4.67 7.21
N GLN A 24 2.84 5.22 6.96
CA GLN A 24 3.62 6.02 7.89
C GLN A 24 3.93 7.37 7.25
N ASP A 25 3.84 8.45 8.02
CA ASP A 25 4.28 9.75 7.54
C ASP A 25 5.79 9.73 7.27
N ALA A 26 6.18 10.07 6.03
CA ALA A 26 7.58 9.96 5.57
C ALA A 26 8.59 10.83 6.34
N ARG A 27 8.13 11.86 7.06
CA ARG A 27 9.02 12.81 7.76
C ARG A 27 9.11 12.52 9.26
N SER A 28 7.96 12.33 9.89
CA SER A 28 7.83 12.18 11.34
C SER A 28 7.92 10.72 11.80
N GLY A 29 7.67 9.76 10.91
CA GLY A 29 7.59 8.35 11.28
C GLY A 29 6.30 7.97 12.03
N VAL A 30 5.32 8.87 12.15
CA VAL A 30 4.03 8.57 12.77
C VAL A 30 3.26 7.59 11.88
N VAL A 31 2.76 6.50 12.46
CA VAL A 31 1.83 5.59 11.76
C VAL A 31 0.50 6.30 11.58
N LEU A 32 0.09 6.47 10.32
CA LEU A 32 -1.14 7.14 9.93
C LEU A 32 -2.32 6.16 9.90
N MET A 33 -2.11 4.96 9.37
CA MET A 33 -3.13 3.91 9.32
C MET A 33 -2.55 2.55 8.97
N VAL A 34 -3.35 1.51 9.18
CA VAL A 34 -3.14 0.15 8.68
C VAL A 34 -4.29 -0.22 7.76
N ALA A 35 -3.98 -0.86 6.64
CA ALA A 35 -4.94 -1.36 5.68
C ALA A 35 -4.42 -2.64 5.00
N HIS A 36 -5.15 -3.13 4.00
CA HIS A 36 -4.71 -4.23 3.15
C HIS A 36 -4.61 -3.76 1.70
N ALA A 37 -3.77 -4.43 0.92
CA ALA A 37 -3.71 -4.27 -0.53
C ALA A 37 -3.59 -5.64 -1.19
N ASP A 38 -4.31 -5.84 -2.29
CA ASP A 38 -4.01 -6.92 -3.22
C ASP A 38 -3.04 -6.41 -4.30
N ARG A 39 -2.65 -7.30 -5.22
CA ARG A 39 -1.78 -6.96 -6.34
C ARG A 39 -2.35 -5.78 -7.15
N GLU A 40 -3.65 -5.79 -7.47
CA GLU A 40 -4.28 -4.71 -8.23
C GLU A 40 -4.13 -3.35 -7.53
N ALA A 41 -4.37 -3.28 -6.21
CA ALA A 41 -4.21 -2.05 -5.45
C ALA A 41 -2.76 -1.54 -5.45
N LEU A 42 -1.76 -2.42 -5.29
CA LEU A 42 -0.36 -2.00 -5.33
C LEU A 42 0.08 -1.58 -6.74
N GLU A 43 -0.41 -2.23 -7.78
CA GLU A 43 -0.17 -1.82 -9.16
C GLU A 43 -0.73 -0.42 -9.45
N GLN A 44 -1.97 -0.13 -9.01
CA GLN A 44 -2.54 1.23 -9.12
C GLN A 44 -1.71 2.24 -8.32
N THR A 45 -1.22 1.85 -7.15
CA THR A 45 -0.36 2.68 -6.32
C THR A 45 0.94 3.03 -7.03
N LEU A 46 1.60 2.05 -7.66
CA LEU A 46 2.83 2.28 -8.44
C LEU A 46 2.57 3.14 -9.70
N ARG A 47 1.43 2.93 -10.37
CA ARG A 47 1.05 3.69 -11.58
C ARG A 47 0.74 5.16 -11.27
N THR A 48 0.02 5.43 -10.19
CA THR A 48 -0.50 6.77 -9.87
C THR A 48 0.43 7.57 -8.96
N GLY A 49 1.26 6.88 -8.17
CA GLY A 49 2.02 7.49 -7.08
C GLY A 49 1.15 7.84 -5.87
N GLU A 50 -0.09 7.35 -5.79
CA GLU A 50 -1.03 7.60 -4.69
C GLU A 50 -1.55 6.28 -4.11
N MET A 51 -1.74 6.21 -2.78
CA MET A 51 -2.11 4.96 -2.13
C MET A 51 -3.48 4.46 -2.54
N HIS A 52 -3.51 3.23 -3.04
CA HIS A 52 -4.72 2.44 -3.26
C HIS A 52 -4.70 1.23 -2.32
N TYR A 53 -5.88 0.88 -1.80
CA TYR A 53 -6.07 -0.22 -0.85
C TYR A 53 -7.17 -1.17 -1.32
N ARG A 54 -7.21 -2.36 -0.72
CA ARG A 54 -8.28 -3.34 -0.87
C ARG A 54 -9.10 -3.43 0.40
N SER A 55 -10.35 -2.97 0.34
CA SER A 55 -11.35 -3.22 1.38
C SER A 55 -11.90 -4.62 1.22
N ARG A 56 -11.81 -5.45 2.27
CA ARG A 56 -12.33 -6.83 2.27
C ARG A 56 -13.84 -6.93 2.00
N SER A 57 -14.59 -5.86 2.24
CA SER A 57 -16.04 -5.77 2.01
C SER A 57 -16.45 -4.86 0.86
N ARG A 58 -15.56 -4.00 0.34
CA ARG A 58 -15.91 -2.95 -0.63
C ARG A 58 -15.08 -2.98 -1.91
N GLY A 59 -14.05 -3.83 -1.98
CA GLY A 59 -13.14 -3.88 -3.12
C GLY A 59 -12.11 -2.75 -3.12
N LEU A 60 -11.65 -2.37 -4.32
CA LEU A 60 -10.57 -1.43 -4.56
C LEU A 60 -10.97 -0.03 -4.09
N TRP A 61 -10.05 0.68 -3.46
CA TRP A 61 -10.31 2.02 -2.94
C TRP A 61 -9.08 2.92 -3.09
N HIS A 62 -9.26 4.06 -3.77
CA HIS A 62 -8.29 5.15 -3.81
C HIS A 62 -8.38 5.99 -2.52
N LYS A 63 -7.31 5.96 -1.70
CA LYS A 63 -7.28 6.71 -0.45
C LYS A 63 -7.39 8.19 -0.72
N GLY A 64 -8.47 8.79 -0.22
CA GLY A 64 -8.70 10.23 -0.38
C GLY A 64 -9.43 10.62 -1.66
N GLY A 65 -9.77 9.68 -2.55
CA GLY A 65 -10.46 9.99 -3.81
C GLY A 65 -11.79 10.73 -3.66
N THR A 66 -12.47 10.59 -2.52
CA THR A 66 -13.69 11.36 -2.18
C THR A 66 -13.39 12.59 -1.31
N SER A 67 -12.49 12.44 -0.33
CA SER A 67 -12.24 13.47 0.70
C SER A 67 -11.18 14.51 0.33
N GLY A 68 -10.42 14.30 -0.74
CA GLY A 68 -9.22 15.08 -1.07
C GLY A 68 -7.96 14.74 -0.25
N ASN A 69 -8.11 14.08 0.90
CA ASN A 69 -7.00 13.61 1.75
C ASN A 69 -6.23 12.41 1.16
N VAL A 70 -5.57 12.63 0.02
CA VAL A 70 -4.73 11.64 -0.67
C VAL A 70 -3.41 11.39 0.05
N GLN A 71 -2.85 10.19 -0.13
CA GLN A 71 -1.52 9.83 0.36
C GLN A 71 -0.61 9.61 -0.84
N ARG A 72 0.34 10.52 -1.06
CA ARG A 72 1.33 10.41 -2.13
C ARG A 72 2.50 9.55 -1.64
N VAL A 73 2.92 8.61 -2.47
CA VAL A 73 3.97 7.65 -2.13
C VAL A 73 5.35 8.28 -2.27
N VAL A 74 6.14 8.19 -1.21
CA VAL A 74 7.58 8.49 -1.18
C VAL A 74 8.39 7.21 -1.34
N THR A 75 8.09 6.17 -0.54
CA THR A 75 8.74 4.85 -0.64
C THR A 75 7.79 3.72 -0.27
N LEU A 76 8.00 2.56 -0.89
CA LEU A 76 7.35 1.30 -0.52
C LEU A 76 8.43 0.27 -0.23
N THR A 77 8.34 -0.41 0.92
CA THR A 77 9.30 -1.45 1.31
C THR A 77 8.56 -2.64 1.88
N ALA A 78 8.86 -3.84 1.39
CA ALA A 78 8.38 -5.08 1.99
C ALA A 78 9.13 -5.39 3.30
N ASP A 79 8.49 -6.13 4.20
CA ASP A 79 9.16 -6.71 5.37
C ASP A 79 9.95 -7.98 5.02
N CYS A 80 10.48 -8.67 6.05
CA CYS A 80 11.48 -9.72 5.87
C CYS A 80 10.94 -10.99 5.22
N ASP A 81 9.67 -11.35 5.46
CA ASP A 81 9.01 -12.52 4.89
C ASP A 81 7.91 -12.14 3.87
N ARG A 82 7.90 -10.87 3.46
CA ARG A 82 7.26 -10.32 2.26
C ARG A 82 5.74 -10.35 2.28
N ASP A 83 5.11 -10.40 3.45
CA ASP A 83 3.64 -10.38 3.58
C ASP A 83 3.07 -9.05 4.10
N ALA A 84 3.96 -8.09 4.41
CA ALA A 84 3.61 -6.72 4.71
C ALA A 84 4.44 -5.69 3.94
N VAL A 85 3.85 -4.51 3.75
CA VAL A 85 4.47 -3.35 3.10
C VAL A 85 4.40 -2.15 4.03
N LEU A 86 5.54 -1.50 4.26
CA LEU A 86 5.60 -0.17 4.83
C LEU A 86 5.54 0.86 3.69
N ALA A 87 4.53 1.71 3.73
CA ALA A 87 4.36 2.84 2.82
C ALA A 87 4.70 4.14 3.54
N ARG A 88 5.60 4.93 2.94
CA ARG A 88 5.92 6.30 3.36
C ARG A 88 5.61 7.25 2.24
#